data_AF-A0A832TYE9-F1
#
_entry.id   AF-A0A832TYE9-F1
#
_cell.length_a   1.000
_cell.length_b   1.000
_cell.length_c   1.000
_cell.angle_alpha   90.00
_cell.angle_beta   90.00
_cell.angle_gamma   90.00
#
_symmetry.space_group_name_H-M   'P 1'
#
loop_
_entity.id
_entity.type
_entity.pdbx_description
1 polymer ?
#
loop_
_entity_poly.entity_id
_entity_poly.type
_entity_poly.pdbx_seq_one_letter_code
_entity_poly.pdbx_strand_id
1 'polypeptide(L)'
;MLNIEVLPILLRFLFGGSAVVISAIVAKKFGGRLGGVFAAFPAVYLAAILGLSIDYKGSELLLISEQISKGALVGMLADICCALAASYFILKSGWKKGLLYSLLLWTVLAPTIYFTCF
;
A
#
# COMPACT_ATOMS: atom_id res chain seq x y z
N MET A 1 -21.04 -17.91 5.75
CA MET A 1 -19.86 -18.67 5.31
C MET A 1 -19.06 -17.73 4.43
N LEU A 2 -17.80 -17.43 4.77
CA LEU A 2 -16.93 -16.60 3.92
C LEU A 2 -16.68 -17.37 2.62
N ASN A 3 -17.36 -17.01 1.54
CA ASN A 3 -17.06 -17.53 0.21
C ASN A 3 -15.83 -16.77 -0.28
N ILE A 4 -14.65 -17.26 0.10
CA ILE A 4 -13.39 -16.63 -0.27
C ILE A 4 -13.13 -16.96 -1.73
N GLU A 5 -13.36 -15.98 -2.60
CA GLU A 5 -12.96 -16.12 -3.99
C GLU A 5 -11.43 -16.18 -4.08
N VAL A 6 -10.92 -17.27 -4.67
CA VAL A 6 -9.48 -17.54 -4.78
C VAL A 6 -8.81 -16.54 -5.72
N LEU A 7 -9.53 -16.07 -6.75
CA LEU A 7 -8.98 -15.21 -7.79
C LEU A 7 -8.57 -13.82 -7.26
N PRO A 8 -9.39 -13.06 -6.52
CA PRO A 8 -8.96 -11.80 -5.89
C PRO A 8 -7.76 -11.93 -4.97
N ILE A 9 -7.65 -13.04 -4.21
CA ILE A 9 -6.48 -13.31 -3.36
C ILE A 9 -5.25 -13.56 -4.22
N LEU A 10 -5.37 -14.38 -5.27
CA LEU A 10 -4.28 -14.65 -6.19
C LEU A 10 -3.78 -13.37 -6.86
N LEU A 11 -4.68 -12.47 -7.26
CA LEU A 11 -4.31 -11.16 -7.81
C LEU A 11 -3.49 -10.34 -6.81
N ARG A 12 -3.88 -10.28 -5.53
CA ARG A 12 -3.11 -9.58 -4.50
C ARG A 12 -1.71 -10.17 -4.33
N PHE A 13 -1.60 -11.48 -4.34
CA PHE A 13 -0.31 -12.17 -4.26
C PHE A 13 0.56 -11.88 -5.49
N LEU A 14 0.01 -11.96 -6.69
CA LEU A 14 0.75 -11.74 -7.93
C LEU A 14 1.23 -10.30 -8.06
N PHE A 15 0.36 -9.31 -7.86
CA PHE A 15 0.75 -7.89 -7.93
C PHE A 15 1.70 -7.50 -6.80
N GLY A 16 1.43 -7.93 -5.57
CA GLY A 16 2.30 -7.64 -4.43
C GLY A 16 3.67 -8.32 -4.57
N GLY A 17 3.68 -9.62 -4.85
CA GLY A 17 4.89 -10.41 -5.03
C GLY A 17 5.75 -9.92 -6.20
N SER A 18 5.14 -9.61 -7.34
CA SER A 18 5.87 -9.06 -8.49
C SER A 18 6.46 -7.68 -8.19
N ALA A 19 5.72 -6.79 -7.51
CA ALA A 19 6.25 -5.48 -7.10
C ALA A 19 7.47 -5.61 -6.19
N VAL A 20 7.45 -6.53 -5.22
CA VAL A 20 8.59 -6.82 -4.35
C VAL A 20 9.78 -7.37 -5.13
N VAL A 21 9.55 -8.33 -6.03
CA VAL A 21 10.61 -8.93 -6.88
C VAL A 21 11.24 -7.86 -7.78
N ILE A 22 10.42 -7.04 -8.44
CA ILE A 22 10.89 -5.96 -9.32
C ILE A 22 11.67 -4.94 -8.48
N SER A 23 11.15 -4.51 -7.34
CA SER A 23 11.86 -3.60 -6.43
C SER A 23 13.24 -4.13 -6.04
N ALA A 24 13.35 -5.41 -5.68
CA ALA A 24 14.61 -6.04 -5.32
C ALA A 24 15.59 -6.14 -6.51
N ILE A 25 15.11 -6.52 -7.69
CA ILE A 25 15.94 -6.62 -8.90
C ILE A 25 16.45 -5.22 -9.30
N VAL A 26 15.57 -4.22 -9.31
CA VAL A 26 15.91 -2.84 -9.67
C VAL A 26 16.86 -2.23 -8.64
N ALA A 27 16.62 -2.46 -7.34
CA ALA A 27 17.52 -2.00 -6.29
C ALA A 27 18.94 -2.55 -6.44
N LYS A 28 19.08 -3.84 -6.80
CA LYS A 28 20.38 -4.50 -7.01
C LYS A 28 21.09 -4.03 -8.28
N LYS A 29 20.36 -3.78 -9.37
CA LYS A 29 20.95 -3.43 -10.68
C LYS A 29 21.16 -1.92 -10.88
N PHE A 30 20.25 -1.09 -10.38
CA PHE A 30 20.18 0.34 -10.66
C PHE A 30 20.22 1.20 -9.39
N GLY A 31 20.36 0.60 -8.20
CA GLY A 31 20.52 1.27 -6.93
C GLY A 31 19.21 1.44 -6.15
N GLY A 32 19.36 1.62 -4.83
CA GLY A 32 18.23 1.60 -3.87
C GLY A 32 17.17 2.69 -4.10
N ARG A 33 17.54 3.86 -4.66
CA ARG A 33 16.57 4.93 -4.96
C ARG A 33 15.56 4.52 -6.03
N LEU A 34 16.04 3.93 -7.12
CA LEU A 34 15.16 3.44 -8.20
C LEU A 34 14.37 2.21 -7.76
N GLY A 35 14.98 1.30 -6.99
CA GLY A 35 14.25 0.17 -6.40
C GLY A 35 13.15 0.62 -5.43
N GLY A 36 13.38 1.71 -4.69
CA GLY A 36 12.42 2.30 -3.77
C GLY A 36 11.14 2.80 -4.44
N VAL A 37 11.20 3.25 -5.70
CA VAL A 37 9.98 3.65 -6.46
C VAL A 37 9.02 2.48 -6.59
N PHE A 38 9.54 1.29 -6.91
CA PHE A 38 8.73 0.07 -7.00
C PHE A 38 8.29 -0.46 -5.64
N ALA A 39 8.98 -0.11 -4.56
CA ALA A 39 8.53 -0.44 -3.20
C ALA A 39 7.23 0.30 -2.82
N ALA A 40 6.97 1.48 -3.44
CA ALA A 40 5.75 2.25 -3.27
C ALA A 40 4.69 1.96 -4.35
N PHE A 41 4.88 0.94 -5.18
CA PHE A 41 3.92 0.59 -6.23
C PHE A 41 2.55 0.20 -5.62
N PRO A 42 1.42 0.74 -6.11
CA PRO A 42 0.10 0.54 -5.52
C PRO A 42 -0.52 -0.84 -5.85
N ALA A 43 0.24 -1.93 -5.66
CA ALA A 43 -0.17 -3.30 -5.99
C ALA A 43 -1.47 -3.73 -5.30
N VAL A 44 -1.60 -3.42 -4.01
CA VAL A 44 -2.77 -3.82 -3.22
C VAL A 44 -4.04 -3.12 -3.71
N TYR A 45 -3.94 -1.82 -4.03
CA TYR A 45 -5.04 -1.05 -4.59
C TYR A 45 -5.44 -1.57 -5.98
N LEU A 46 -4.47 -1.78 -6.88
CA LEU A 46 -4.72 -2.32 -8.22
C LEU A 46 -5.43 -3.69 -8.14
N ALA A 47 -4.91 -4.60 -7.31
CA ALA A 47 -5.52 -5.91 -7.11
C ALA A 47 -6.93 -5.81 -6.50
N ALA A 48 -7.17 -4.85 -5.60
CA ALA A 48 -8.49 -4.64 -5.02
C ALA A 48 -9.52 -4.18 -6.05
N ILE A 49 -9.19 -3.21 -6.90
CA ILE A 49 -10.10 -2.73 -7.96
C ILE A 49 -10.41 -3.83 -8.98
N LEU A 50 -9.39 -4.60 -9.39
CA LEU A 50 -9.60 -5.73 -10.30
C LEU A 50 -10.44 -6.83 -9.64
N GLY A 51 -10.24 -7.10 -8.35
CA GLY A 51 -11.08 -8.00 -7.57
C GLY A 51 -12.54 -7.56 -7.56
N LEU A 52 -12.80 -6.29 -7.24
CA LEU A 52 -14.15 -5.73 -7.25
C LEU A 52 -14.83 -5.85 -8.63
N SER A 53 -14.08 -5.73 -9.73
CA SER A 53 -14.64 -5.86 -11.08
C SER A 53 -15.16 -7.26 -11.42
N ILE A 54 -14.74 -8.28 -10.65
CA ILE A 54 -15.25 -9.65 -10.74
C ILE A 54 -16.54 -9.77 -9.95
N ASP A 55 -16.56 -9.21 -8.73
CA ASP A 55 -17.66 -9.34 -7.78
C ASP A 55 -18.87 -8.43 -8.09
N TYR A 56 -18.63 -7.25 -8.69
CA TYR A 56 -19.61 -6.20 -8.88
C TYR A 56 -19.70 -5.71 -10.33
N LYS A 57 -20.87 -5.18 -10.73
CA LYS A 57 -21.11 -4.62 -12.07
C LYS A 57 -21.88 -3.31 -12.02
N GLY A 58 -21.77 -2.52 -13.08
CA GLY A 58 -22.56 -1.29 -13.26
C GLY A 58 -22.29 -0.23 -12.19
N SER A 59 -23.34 0.42 -11.68
CA SER A 59 -23.25 1.51 -10.71
C SER A 59 -22.70 1.06 -9.35
N GLU A 60 -22.96 -0.18 -8.94
CA GLU A 60 -22.46 -0.71 -7.67
C GLU A 60 -20.94 -0.85 -7.68
N LEU A 61 -20.36 -1.34 -8.79
CA LEU A 61 -18.92 -1.40 -8.98
C LEU A 61 -18.28 -0.01 -8.86
N LEU A 62 -18.91 1.02 -9.45
CA LEU A 62 -18.42 2.40 -9.38
C LEU A 62 -18.43 2.93 -7.94
N LEU A 63 -19.52 2.73 -7.20
CA LEU A 63 -19.66 3.19 -5.82
C LEU A 63 -18.64 2.52 -4.89
N ILE A 64 -18.49 1.20 -4.95
CA ILE A 64 -17.56 0.48 -4.09
C ILE A 64 -16.10 0.79 -4.47
N SER A 65 -15.82 0.94 -5.78
CA SER A 65 -14.49 1.36 -6.24
C SER A 65 -14.13 2.76 -5.73
N GLU A 66 -15.09 3.70 -5.71
CA GLU A 66 -14.89 5.03 -5.14
C GLU A 66 -14.56 4.95 -3.64
N GLN A 67 -15.29 4.14 -2.87
CA GLN A 67 -15.03 3.94 -1.44
C GLN A 67 -13.62 3.38 -1.19
N ILE A 68 -13.21 2.34 -1.92
CA ILE A 68 -11.84 1.81 -1.83
C ILE A 68 -10.81 2.87 -2.22
N SER A 69 -11.09 3.67 -3.25
CA SER A 69 -10.17 4.72 -3.71
C SER A 69 -9.96 5.79 -2.65
N LYS A 70 -11.01 6.21 -1.94
CA LYS A 70 -10.90 7.16 -0.81
C LYS A 70 -10.06 6.58 0.33
N GLY A 71 -10.32 5.33 0.72
CA GLY A 71 -9.51 4.65 1.74
C GLY A 71 -8.05 4.49 1.33
N ALA A 72 -7.79 4.14 0.07
CA ALA A 72 -6.45 4.00 -0.48
C ALA A 72 -5.71 5.35 -0.50
N LEU A 73 -6.38 6.44 -0.86
CA LEU A 73 -5.80 7.79 -0.82
C LEU A 73 -5.32 8.16 0.58
N VAL A 74 -6.14 7.90 1.61
CA VAL A 74 -5.76 8.13 3.01
C VAL A 74 -4.51 7.33 3.38
N GLY A 75 -4.49 6.04 3.05
CA GLY A 75 -3.34 5.17 3.30
C GLY A 75 -2.06 5.68 2.61
N MET A 76 -2.15 6.06 1.33
CA MET A 76 -1.01 6.57 0.56
C MET A 76 -0.46 7.89 1.12
N LEU A 77 -1.33 8.79 1.58
CA LEU A 77 -0.89 10.02 2.25
C LEU A 77 -0.14 9.73 3.55
N ALA A 78 -0.65 8.79 4.35
CA ALA A 78 0.03 8.34 5.56
C ALA A 78 1.37 7.66 5.24
N ASP A 79 1.47 6.90 4.15
CA ASP A 79 2.70 6.24 3.70
C ASP A 79 3.80 7.24 3.34
N ILE A 80 3.47 8.40 2.76
CA ILE A 80 4.45 9.48 2.51
C ILE A 80 5.09 9.92 3.84
N CYS A 81 4.27 10.18 4.86
CA CYS A 81 4.76 10.55 6.19
C CYS A 81 5.58 9.41 6.83
N CYS A 82 5.14 8.16 6.65
CA CYS A 82 5.84 6.97 7.12
C CYS A 82 7.23 6.84 6.49
N ALA A 83 7.34 7.03 5.16
CA ALA A 83 8.60 6.94 4.43
C ALA A 83 9.59 8.05 4.83
N LEU A 84 9.09 9.27 5.06
CA LEU A 84 9.90 10.38 5.58
C LEU A 84 10.41 10.09 7.00
N ALA A 85 9.53 9.61 7.88
CA ALA A 85 9.88 9.21 9.24
C ALA A 85 10.89 8.06 9.25
N ALA A 86 10.73 7.07 8.36
CA ALA A 86 11.66 5.95 8.23
C ALA A 86 13.04 6.45 7.77
N SER A 87 13.07 7.34 6.78
CA SER A 87 14.31 7.95 6.29
C SER A 87 15.08 8.70 7.39
N TYR A 88 14.37 9.32 8.34
CA TYR A 88 14.98 10.02 9.48
C TYR A 88 15.33 9.08 10.65
N PHE A 89 14.37 8.31 11.17
CA PHE A 89 14.55 7.51 12.38
C PHE A 89 15.43 6.28 12.18
N ILE A 90 15.49 5.71 10.96
CA ILE A 90 16.43 4.60 10.67
C ILE A 90 17.87 5.07 10.84
N LEU A 91 18.19 6.27 10.35
CA LEU A 91 19.53 6.85 10.49
C LEU A 91 19.84 7.25 11.95
N LYS A 92 18.85 7.73 12.69
CA LYS A 92 19.02 8.22 14.07
C LYS A 92 19.05 7.12 15.14
N SER A 93 18.23 6.09 14.99
CA SER A 93 17.95 5.11 16.07
C SER A 93 18.21 3.66 15.64
N GLY A 94 18.77 3.47 14.44
CA GLY A 94 18.96 2.17 13.82
C GLY A 94 17.69 1.64 13.16
N TRP A 95 17.86 0.69 12.25
CA TRP A 95 16.77 0.24 11.36
C TRP A 95 15.57 -0.36 12.09
N LYS A 96 15.79 -1.16 13.15
CA LYS A 96 14.70 -1.83 13.89
C LYS A 96 13.78 -0.82 14.59
N LYS A 97 14.37 0.05 15.41
CA LYS A 97 13.62 1.06 16.17
C LYS A 97 13.04 2.13 15.24
N GLY A 98 13.81 2.56 14.24
CA GLY A 98 13.36 3.53 13.26
C GLY A 98 12.16 3.05 12.45
N LEU A 99 12.16 1.79 11.99
CA LEU A 99 11.02 1.19 11.33
C LEU A 99 9.80 1.10 12.26
N LEU A 100 9.99 0.65 13.50
CA LEU A 100 8.91 0.59 14.48
C LEU A 100 8.26 1.97 14.71
N TYR A 101 9.04 3.02 14.94
CA TYR A 101 8.51 4.37 15.14
C TYR A 101 7.77 4.91 13.91
N SER A 102 8.25 4.58 12.72
CA SER A 102 7.62 5.02 11.46
C SER A 102 6.29 4.31 11.22
N LEU A 103 6.22 3.01 11.52
CA LEU A 103 4.97 2.26 11.44
C LEU A 103 3.95 2.71 12.49
N LEU A 104 4.39 3.04 13.72
CA LEU A 104 3.52 3.61 14.74
C LEU A 104 2.96 4.96 14.31
N LEU A 105 3.80 5.82 13.73
CA LEU A 105 3.37 7.10 13.16
C LEU A 105 2.29 6.88 12.08
N TRP A 106 2.54 5.98 11.11
CA TRP A 106 1.58 5.63 10.07
C TRP A 106 0.24 5.15 10.66
N THR A 107 0.31 4.28 11.67
CA THR A 107 -0.86 3.67 12.32
C THR A 107 -1.75 4.71 13.01
N VAL A 108 -1.15 5.79 13.53
CA VAL A 108 -1.90 6.90 14.11
C VAL A 108 -2.38 7.87 13.04
N LEU A 109 -1.52 8.21 12.07
CA LEU A 109 -1.83 9.19 11.03
C LEU A 109 -2.96 8.75 10.10
N ALA A 110 -2.99 7.48 9.66
CA ALA A 110 -4.01 7.04 8.72
C ALA A 110 -5.44 7.19 9.28
N PRO A 111 -5.76 6.72 10.50
CA PRO A 111 -7.04 7.02 11.14
C PRO A 111 -7.29 8.51 11.35
N THR A 112 -6.28 9.28 11.79
CA THR A 112 -6.44 10.73 11.98
C THR A 112 -6.87 11.41 10.68
N ILE A 113 -6.15 11.15 9.58
CA ILE A 113 -6.46 11.72 8.27
C ILE A 113 -7.86 11.29 7.83
N TYR A 114 -8.22 10.02 8.01
CA TYR A 114 -9.55 9.51 7.68
C TYR A 114 -10.64 10.32 8.38
N PHE A 115 -10.60 10.42 9.71
CA PHE A 115 -11.65 11.09 10.49
C PHE A 115 -11.68 12.61 10.35
N THR A 116 -10.60 13.26 9.91
CA THR A 116 -10.57 14.71 9.70
C THR A 116 -10.98 15.14 8.29
N CYS A 117 -10.75 14.29 7.29
CA CYS A 117 -10.92 14.64 5.89
C CYS A 117 -12.10 13.92 5.19
N PHE A 118 -12.65 12.88 5.80
CA PHE A 118 -13.76 12.07 5.28
C PHE A 118 -14.81 11.81 6.38
#